data_AF-A0A353ESQ9-F1
#
_entry.id   AF-A0A353ESQ9-F1
#
_cell.length_a   1.000
_cell.length_b   1.000
_cell.length_c   1.000
_cell.angle_alpha   90.00
_cell.angle_beta   90.00
_cell.angle_gamma   90.00
#
_symmetry.space_group_name_H-M   'P 1'
#
loop_
_entity.id
_entity.type
_entity.pdbx_description
1 polymer ?
#
loop_
_entity_poly.entity_id
_entity_poly.type
_entity_poly.pdbx_seq_one_letter_code
_entity_poly.pdbx_strand_id
1 'polypeptide(L)'
;MGLQTERNQEQANLFSKDIQVAGDYLLEQYMGNVWPNMNIDWGTYKSHLGHEYELEGYGCFRCHDDEHETKKGKVISQDCDFCHDDPP
;
A
#
# COMPACT_ATOMS: atom_id res chain seq x y z
N MET A 1 21.40 18.80 1.00
CA MET A 1 21.41 20.09 0.25
C MET A 1 22.19 20.04 -1.06
N GLY A 2 23.38 19.41 -1.14
CA GLY A 2 24.24 19.45 -2.35
C GLY A 2 23.53 19.19 -3.70
N LEU A 3 22.80 18.08 -3.83
CA LEU A 3 22.06 17.77 -5.07
C LEU A 3 20.96 18.79 -5.42
N GLN A 4 20.32 19.41 -4.42
CA GLN A 4 19.30 20.43 -4.67
C GLN A 4 19.93 21.75 -5.11
N THR A 5 21.10 22.06 -4.58
CA THR A 5 21.91 23.20 -4.99
C THR A 5 22.38 23.07 -6.45
N GLU A 6 22.73 21.86 -6.90
CA GLU A 6 23.06 21.62 -8.32
C GLU A 6 21.88 21.83 -9.27
N ARG A 7 20.64 21.62 -8.81
CA ARG A 7 19.43 21.88 -9.59
C ARG A 7 19.10 23.36 -9.67
N ASN A 8 19.07 24.04 -8.52
CA ASN A 8 18.87 25.48 -8.43
C ASN A 8 19.33 25.98 -7.06
N GLN A 9 20.45 26.70 -7.03
CA GLN A 9 21.03 27.23 -5.80
C GLN A 9 20.11 28.21 -5.05
N GLU A 10 19.42 29.09 -5.78
CA GLU A 10 18.57 30.12 -5.18
C GLU A 10 17.35 29.50 -4.50
N GLN A 11 16.66 28.58 -5.20
CA GLN A 11 15.53 27.84 -4.63
C GLN A 11 15.97 26.93 -3.48
N ALA A 12 17.09 26.22 -3.61
CA ALA A 12 17.60 25.36 -2.55
C ALA A 12 17.90 26.15 -1.27
N ASN A 13 18.40 27.39 -1.40
CA ASN A 13 18.63 28.27 -0.26
C ASN A 13 17.31 28.77 0.34
N LEU A 14 16.40 29.23 -0.52
CA LEU A 14 15.08 29.75 -0.12
C LEU A 14 14.26 28.71 0.66
N PHE A 15 14.27 27.44 0.21
CA PHE A 15 13.50 26.34 0.81
C PHE A 15 14.36 25.38 1.64
N SER A 16 15.53 25.82 2.11
CA SER A 16 16.51 24.95 2.78
C SER A 16 15.93 24.19 3.99
N LYS A 17 15.09 24.84 4.79
CA LYS A 17 14.42 24.23 5.94
C LYS A 17 13.42 23.15 5.52
N ASP A 18 12.58 23.43 4.52
CA ASP A 18 11.58 22.47 4.06
C ASP A 18 12.24 21.23 3.44
N ILE A 19 13.34 21.43 2.70
CA ILE A 19 14.14 20.34 2.15
C ILE A 19 14.75 19.47 3.26
N GLN A 20 15.23 20.07 4.36
CA GLN A 20 15.73 19.32 5.50
C GLN A 20 14.62 18.50 6.16
N VAL A 21 13.48 19.12 6.46
CA VAL A 21 12.32 18.44 7.06
C VAL A 21 11.84 17.28 6.18
N ALA A 22 11.75 17.48 4.87
CA ALA A 22 11.39 16.43 3.93
C ALA A 22 12.43 15.29 3.91
N GLY A 23 13.72 15.63 3.97
CA GLY A 23 14.81 14.64 4.03
C GLY A 23 14.75 13.76 5.29
N ASP A 24 14.54 14.38 6.45
CA ASP A 24 14.42 13.68 7.73
C ASP A 24 13.21 12.75 7.74
N TYR A 25 12.06 13.23 7.23
CA TYR A 25 10.86 12.41 7.10
C TYR A 25 11.09 11.19 6.19
N LEU A 26 11.71 11.38 5.02
CA LEU A 26 12.02 10.28 4.11
C LEU A 26 12.97 9.25 4.73
N LEU A 27 13.98 9.71 5.48
CA LEU A 27 14.91 8.82 6.19
C LEU A 27 14.18 8.00 7.25
N GLU A 28 13.33 8.64 8.06
CA GLU A 28 12.51 7.96 9.07
C GLU A 28 11.62 6.89 8.43
N GLN A 29 10.92 7.23 7.34
CA GLN A 29 10.07 6.27 6.64
C GLN A 29 10.88 5.11 6.05
N TYR A 30 12.06 5.38 5.47
CA TYR A 30 12.92 4.33 4.94
C TYR A 30 13.38 3.38 6.05
N MET A 31 13.87 3.92 7.18
CA MET A 31 14.35 3.11 8.31
C MET A 31 13.22 2.32 8.98
N GLY A 32 12.00 2.84 8.98
CA GLY A 32 10.83 2.13 9.53
C GLY A 32 10.32 0.99 8.64
N ASN A 33 10.50 1.07 7.33
CA ASN A 33 9.86 0.15 6.38
C ASN A 33 10.83 -0.79 5.64
N VAL A 34 12.13 -0.50 5.60
CA VAL A 34 13.14 -1.33 4.91
C VAL A 34 14.03 -2.05 5.92
N TRP A 35 13.97 -3.39 5.91
CA TRP A 35 14.68 -4.27 6.85
C TRP A 35 15.49 -5.33 6.08
N PRO A 36 16.74 -5.01 5.66
CA PRO A 36 17.52 -5.88 4.76
C PRO A 36 17.81 -7.27 5.32
N ASN A 37 18.10 -7.40 6.62
CA ASN A 37 18.38 -8.70 7.24
C ASN A 37 17.18 -9.66 7.23
N MET A 38 15.97 -9.11 7.10
CA MET A 38 14.73 -9.89 6.99
C MET A 38 14.26 -10.02 5.54
N ASN A 39 15.02 -9.49 4.57
CA ASN A 39 14.62 -9.34 3.16
C ASN A 39 13.27 -8.61 3.02
N ILE A 40 13.04 -7.55 3.80
CA ILE A 40 11.84 -6.72 3.70
C ILE A 40 12.20 -5.38 3.09
N ASP A 41 11.48 -5.03 2.03
CA ASP A 41 11.52 -3.75 1.32
C ASP A 41 10.10 -3.33 0.86
N TRP A 42 10.04 -2.20 0.14
CA TRP A 42 8.80 -1.74 -0.47
C TRP A 42 8.29 -2.74 -1.51
N GLY A 43 7.09 -3.28 -1.27
CA GLY A 43 6.48 -4.29 -2.14
C GLY A 43 6.76 -5.74 -1.73
N THR A 44 7.56 -5.98 -0.68
CA THR A 44 7.73 -7.33 -0.11
C THR A 44 6.39 -7.94 0.33
N TYR A 45 5.54 -7.14 0.98
CA TYR A 45 4.18 -7.55 1.35
C TYR A 45 3.16 -6.82 0.51
N LYS A 46 2.13 -7.56 0.06
CA LYS A 46 1.01 -6.98 -0.67
C LYS A 46 0.19 -6.09 0.26
N SER A 47 -0.35 -5.01 -0.31
CA SER A 47 -1.42 -4.28 0.34
C SER A 47 -2.64 -5.18 0.46
N HIS A 48 -3.23 -5.22 1.65
CA HIS A 48 -4.54 -5.84 1.87
C HIS A 48 -5.65 -4.77 2.00
N LEU A 49 -5.34 -3.52 1.65
CA LEU A 49 -6.36 -2.48 1.51
C LEU A 49 -7.08 -2.70 0.18
N GLY A 50 -8.39 -2.93 0.24
CA GLY A 50 -9.22 -3.25 -0.93
C GLY A 50 -9.19 -4.74 -1.34
N HIS A 51 -9.96 -5.09 -2.37
CA HIS A 51 -9.98 -6.43 -3.00
C HIS A 51 -8.97 -6.54 -4.15
N GLU A 52 -7.81 -5.88 -4.01
CA GLU A 52 -6.73 -5.94 -4.99
C GLU A 52 -6.14 -7.37 -5.08
N TYR A 53 -5.48 -7.69 -6.21
CA TYR A 53 -4.87 -9.00 -6.45
C TYR A 53 -5.87 -10.17 -6.50
N GLU A 54 -7.09 -9.91 -6.99
CA GLU A 54 -8.14 -10.93 -7.19
C GLU A 54 -7.63 -12.15 -7.97
N LEU A 55 -6.89 -11.92 -9.05
CA LEU A 55 -6.29 -12.97 -9.89
C LEU A 55 -5.34 -13.90 -9.13
N GLU A 56 -4.89 -13.50 -7.94
CA GLU A 56 -3.99 -14.24 -7.08
C GLU A 56 -4.70 -14.81 -5.84
N GLY A 57 -6.04 -14.76 -5.79
CA GLY A 57 -6.85 -15.33 -4.72
C GLY A 57 -7.09 -14.41 -3.51
N TYR A 58 -6.73 -13.12 -3.61
CA TYR A 58 -6.83 -12.17 -2.49
C TYR A 58 -7.96 -11.15 -2.63
N GLY A 59 -8.78 -11.27 -3.68
CA GLY A 59 -9.93 -10.40 -3.96
C GLY A 59 -11.25 -10.95 -3.39
N CYS A 60 -12.31 -10.93 -4.19
CA CYS A 60 -13.68 -11.32 -3.79
C CYS A 60 -13.74 -12.66 -3.04
N PHE A 61 -13.07 -13.67 -3.59
CA PHE A 61 -13.09 -15.03 -3.03
C PHE A 61 -12.26 -15.22 -1.77
N ARG A 62 -11.52 -14.21 -1.28
CA ARG A 62 -10.85 -14.32 0.03
C ARG A 62 -11.85 -14.53 1.18
N CYS A 63 -13.04 -13.96 1.06
CA CYS A 63 -14.09 -14.01 2.09
C CYS A 63 -15.39 -14.65 1.55
N HIS A 64 -15.61 -14.59 0.25
CA HIS A 64 -16.77 -15.17 -0.42
C HIS A 64 -16.43 -16.56 -0.99
N ASP A 65 -15.64 -17.37 -0.29
CA ASP A 65 -15.21 -18.71 -0.70
C ASP A 65 -16.19 -19.84 -0.32
N ASP A 66 -17.29 -19.51 0.36
CA ASP A 66 -18.21 -20.46 1.01
C ASP A 66 -17.58 -21.31 2.14
N GLU A 67 -16.30 -21.12 2.47
CA GLU A 67 -15.64 -21.82 3.57
C GLU A 67 -15.82 -21.08 4.91
N HIS A 68 -16.09 -19.77 4.85
CA HIS A 68 -16.41 -18.93 6.01
C HIS A 68 -17.87 -19.12 6.46
N GLU A 69 -18.17 -20.29 7.04
CA GLU A 69 -19.52 -20.70 7.45
C GLU A 69 -19.75 -20.54 8.97
N THR A 70 -20.88 -19.97 9.35
CA THR A 70 -21.36 -19.99 10.73
C THR A 70 -21.85 -21.40 11.13
N LYS A 71 -21.94 -21.68 12.44
CA LYS A 71 -22.50 -22.96 12.96
C LYS A 71 -23.93 -23.31 12.48
N LYS A 72 -24.61 -22.37 11.82
CA LYS A 72 -25.99 -22.53 11.33
C LYS A 72 -26.08 -22.63 9.80
N GLY A 73 -24.97 -22.77 9.07
CA GLY A 73 -25.03 -22.87 7.60
C GLY A 73 -24.94 -21.54 6.84
N LYS A 74 -24.80 -20.41 7.53
CA LYS A 74 -24.74 -19.10 6.83
C LYS A 74 -23.31 -18.79 6.40
N VAL A 75 -23.14 -18.54 5.10
CA VAL A 75 -21.92 -18.05 4.45
C VAL A 75 -22.07 -16.58 4.00
N ILE A 76 -20.98 -15.99 3.54
CA ILE A 76 -20.98 -14.68 2.88
C ILE A 76 -21.37 -14.90 1.40
N SER A 77 -22.40 -14.18 0.92
CA SER A 77 -22.97 -14.42 -0.42
C SER A 77 -22.02 -13.99 -1.54
N GLN A 78 -21.81 -14.85 -2.54
CA GLN A 78 -21.03 -14.56 -3.76
C GLN A 78 -21.75 -13.70 -4.80
N ASP A 79 -22.85 -13.03 -4.45
CA ASP A 79 -23.58 -12.16 -5.38
C ASP A 79 -22.77 -10.87 -5.64
N CYS A 80 -22.21 -10.78 -6.85
CA CYS A 80 -21.39 -9.67 -7.30
C CYS A 80 -22.22 -8.37 -7.41
N ASP A 81 -23.53 -8.49 -7.61
CA ASP A 81 -24.42 -7.37 -7.87
C ASP A 81 -24.68 -6.52 -6.61
N PHE A 82 -24.29 -7.03 -5.44
CA PHE A 82 -24.35 -6.25 -4.21
C PHE A 82 -23.42 -5.04 -4.19
N CYS A 83 -22.38 -5.05 -5.02
CA CYS A 83 -21.38 -3.97 -5.08
C CYS A 83 -21.02 -3.53 -6.50
N HIS A 84 -21.34 -4.35 -7.51
CA HIS A 84 -21.13 -4.05 -8.92
C HIS A 84 -22.48 -3.96 -9.62
N ASP A 85 -22.68 -3.01 -10.53
CA ASP A 85 -23.82 -3.05 -11.44
C ASP A 85 -23.34 -3.72 -12.74
N ASP A 86 -23.94 -4.84 -13.13
CA ASP A 86 -23.45 -5.79 -14.16
C ASP A 86 -23.74 -5.35 -15.63
N PRO A 87 -22.98 -5.80 -16.66
CA PRO A 87 -21.64 -6.41 -16.68
C PRO A 87 -20.59 -5.59 -17.49
N PRO A 88 -19.29 -6.01 -17.49
CA PRO A 88 -18.20 -5.39 -18.28
C PRO A 88 -18.48 -5.13 -19.77
#